data_AF-A0A3C0T587-F1
#
_entry.id   AF-A0A3C0T587-F1
#
_cell.length_a   1.000
_cell.length_b   1.000
_cell.length_c   1.000
_cell.angle_alpha   90.00
_cell.angle_beta   90.00
_cell.angle_gamma   90.00
#
_symmetry.space_group_name_H-M   'P 1'
#
loop_
_entity.id
_entity.type
_entity.pdbx_description
1 polymer ?
#
loop_
_entity_poly.entity_id
_entity_poly.type
_entity_poly.pdbx_seq_one_letter_code
_entity_poly.pdbx_strand_id
1 'polypeptide(L)'
;MTERVTSGGLQIAKELYDLIADEVAPGTNVEPDVFWVQLAAMCQDLVPRNQALLKRRDELQVQIDDWHQAHQGQVHDPVAYEAFLREIGYLEEEGDDFEITTENVDEEIALMAGPQLVVPVMNARYALNAANARWGSLYDALYGTDVIPETPGAEKGNSYNPGRGDKVIAYAAGFLNERATLSGAVHQDVTQYAITDGVLACTTESGDTVGLADPAQLAGYLGEADDPTGVLLVHNGLHIEIQIDRADNIGKDHKAGVKDIYMESAITTIQDCEDSVAAVDAEDKTLVYRNWLGLMKGDLAEEFEKDGSVIRRTLNSDRTYSSPDGGSITLHGRSLLLVRNVGHLMTNDAVLLEDGSEIPEGIL
;
A
#
# COMPACT_ATOMS: atom_id res chain seq x y z
N MET A 1 -33.17 -15.52 4.83
CA MET A 1 -34.00 -14.58 4.04
C MET A 1 -33.42 -13.22 4.30
N THR A 2 -32.82 -12.60 3.29
CA THR A 2 -32.27 -11.25 3.36
C THR A 2 -33.41 -10.24 3.41
N GLU A 3 -33.44 -9.38 4.42
CA GLU A 3 -34.37 -8.25 4.47
C GLU A 3 -33.96 -7.23 3.40
N ARG A 4 -34.91 -6.65 2.67
CA ARG A 4 -34.62 -5.74 1.57
C ARG A 4 -35.40 -4.44 1.66
N VAL A 5 -34.78 -3.35 1.22
CA VAL A 5 -35.36 -2.02 1.03
C VAL A 5 -35.50 -1.76 -0.46
N THR A 6 -36.63 -1.19 -0.88
CA THR A 6 -36.85 -0.80 -2.27
C THR A 6 -36.53 0.68 -2.46
N SER A 7 -35.62 1.00 -3.38
CA SER A 7 -35.31 2.38 -3.78
C SER A 7 -34.90 2.43 -5.25
N GLY A 8 -35.40 3.41 -6.01
CA GLY A 8 -35.09 3.54 -7.44
C GLY A 8 -35.50 2.35 -8.33
N GLY A 9 -36.35 1.44 -7.85
CA GLY A 9 -36.69 0.18 -8.53
C GLY A 9 -35.77 -1.00 -8.17
N LEU A 10 -34.69 -0.77 -7.41
CA LEU A 10 -33.79 -1.80 -6.90
C LEU A 10 -34.33 -2.43 -5.61
N GLN A 11 -33.97 -3.69 -5.34
CA GLN A 11 -34.20 -4.35 -4.06
C GLN A 11 -32.87 -4.59 -3.35
N ILE A 12 -32.55 -3.73 -2.39
CA ILE A 12 -31.23 -3.62 -1.75
C ILE A 12 -31.27 -4.34 -0.41
N ALA A 13 -30.29 -5.19 -0.10
CA ALA A 13 -30.15 -5.79 1.23
C ALA A 13 -30.10 -4.71 2.31
N LYS A 14 -30.86 -4.90 3.39
CA LYS A 14 -31.06 -3.86 4.40
C LYS A 14 -29.75 -3.38 5.02
N GLU A 15 -28.83 -4.29 5.34
CA GLU A 15 -27.53 -3.92 5.91
C GLU A 15 -26.70 -3.01 4.99
N LEU A 16 -26.77 -3.22 3.67
CA LEU A 16 -26.08 -2.39 2.71
C LEU A 16 -26.78 -1.02 2.54
N TYR A 17 -28.12 -1.01 2.52
CA TYR A 17 -28.88 0.23 2.48
C TYR A 17 -28.58 1.11 3.70
N ASP A 18 -28.61 0.52 4.90
CA ASP A 18 -28.33 1.20 6.17
C ASP A 18 -26.88 1.70 6.22
N LEU A 19 -25.89 0.91 5.77
CA LEU A 19 -24.49 1.36 5.66
C LEU A 19 -24.38 2.62 4.79
N ILE A 20 -25.00 2.63 3.61
CA ILE A 20 -24.94 3.77 2.72
C ILE A 20 -25.63 5.00 3.34
N ALA A 21 -26.82 4.82 3.92
CA ALA A 21 -27.60 5.92 4.46
C ALA A 21 -27.00 6.52 5.74
N ASP A 22 -26.53 5.67 6.65
CA ASP A 22 -26.17 6.07 8.02
C ASP A 22 -24.65 6.28 8.21
N GLU A 23 -23.81 5.61 7.42
CA GLU A 23 -22.36 5.63 7.60
C GLU A 23 -21.61 6.33 6.43
N VAL A 24 -21.97 6.03 5.18
CA VAL A 24 -21.23 6.52 3.98
C VAL A 24 -21.70 7.91 3.52
N ALA A 25 -23.01 8.10 3.31
CA ALA A 25 -23.55 9.35 2.77
C ALA A 25 -23.30 10.60 3.64
N PRO A 26 -23.38 10.54 4.98
CA PRO A 26 -23.16 11.72 5.83
C PRO A 26 -21.79 12.37 5.59
N GLY A 27 -21.80 13.64 5.18
CA GLY A 27 -20.58 14.42 4.88
C GLY A 27 -20.16 14.46 3.41
N THR A 28 -20.81 13.68 2.53
CA THR A 28 -20.50 13.64 1.09
C THR A 28 -21.27 14.66 0.25
N ASN A 29 -22.35 15.25 0.81
CA ASN A 29 -23.37 16.03 0.09
C ASN A 29 -24.17 15.21 -0.94
N VAL A 30 -24.19 13.88 -0.82
CA VAL A 30 -25.02 12.98 -1.63
C VAL A 30 -26.16 12.46 -0.77
N GLU A 31 -27.40 12.67 -1.22
CA GLU A 31 -28.58 12.12 -0.56
C GLU A 31 -28.72 10.61 -0.86
N PRO A 32 -28.90 9.72 0.14
CA PRO A 32 -28.94 8.28 -0.06
C PRO A 32 -29.94 7.80 -1.11
N ASP A 33 -31.18 8.32 -1.08
CA ASP A 33 -32.20 7.93 -2.07
C ASP A 33 -31.86 8.41 -3.48
N VAL A 34 -31.19 9.56 -3.61
CA VAL A 34 -30.72 10.05 -4.92
C VAL A 34 -29.61 9.14 -5.45
N PHE A 35 -28.68 8.69 -4.59
CA PHE A 35 -27.66 7.73 -4.97
C PHE A 35 -28.26 6.46 -5.57
N TRP A 36 -29.24 5.84 -4.88
CA TRP A 36 -29.88 4.61 -5.36
C TRP A 36 -30.66 4.80 -6.66
N VAL A 37 -31.35 5.94 -6.82
CA VAL A 37 -32.05 6.28 -8.07
C VAL A 37 -31.06 6.43 -9.23
N GLN A 38 -29.92 7.08 -9.01
CA GLN A 38 -28.89 7.26 -10.05
C GLN A 38 -28.18 5.94 -10.38
N LEU A 39 -27.90 5.09 -9.39
CA LEU A 39 -27.37 3.75 -9.61
C LEU A 39 -28.33 2.93 -10.47
N ALA A 40 -29.63 2.94 -10.15
CA ALA A 40 -30.64 2.24 -10.95
C ALA A 40 -30.67 2.70 -12.40
N ALA A 41 -30.62 4.03 -12.64
CA ALA A 41 -30.55 4.59 -13.99
C ALA A 41 -29.27 4.17 -14.73
N MET A 42 -28.11 4.18 -14.05
CA MET A 42 -26.85 3.70 -14.62
C MET A 42 -26.91 2.20 -14.99
N CYS A 43 -27.55 1.38 -14.15
CA CYS A 43 -27.70 -0.06 -14.42
C CYS A 43 -28.52 -0.33 -15.69
N GLN A 44 -29.54 0.48 -16.00
CA GLN A 44 -30.32 0.33 -17.24
C GLN A 44 -29.45 0.45 -18.50
N ASP A 45 -28.41 1.29 -18.46
CA ASP A 45 -27.50 1.50 -19.58
C ASP A 45 -26.32 0.51 -19.60
N LEU A 46 -25.76 0.20 -18.43
CA LEU A 46 -24.49 -0.53 -18.32
C LEU A 46 -24.63 -2.03 -18.15
N VAL A 47 -25.70 -2.53 -17.52
CA VAL A 47 -25.88 -3.98 -17.30
C VAL A 47 -25.99 -4.74 -18.64
N PRO A 48 -26.79 -4.29 -19.63
CA PRO A 48 -26.85 -4.97 -20.92
C PRO A 48 -25.50 -4.98 -21.66
N ARG A 49 -24.69 -3.93 -21.50
CA ARG A 49 -23.35 -3.84 -22.10
C ARG A 49 -22.38 -4.80 -21.42
N ASN A 50 -22.39 -4.86 -20.09
CA ASN A 50 -21.59 -5.81 -19.32
C ASN A 50 -21.90 -7.25 -19.76
N GLN A 51 -23.19 -7.62 -19.82
CA GLN A 51 -23.62 -8.95 -20.27
C GLN A 51 -23.18 -9.24 -21.72
N ALA A 52 -23.26 -8.26 -22.61
CA ALA A 52 -22.78 -8.41 -23.98
C ALA A 52 -21.26 -8.64 -24.07
N LEU A 53 -20.47 -7.98 -23.21
CA LEU A 53 -19.02 -8.18 -23.13
C LEU A 53 -18.69 -9.60 -22.62
N LEU A 54 -19.42 -10.11 -21.62
CA LEU A 54 -19.22 -11.48 -21.13
C LEU A 54 -19.60 -12.51 -22.21
N LYS A 55 -20.73 -12.32 -22.88
CA LYS A 55 -21.13 -13.17 -24.01
C LYS A 55 -20.07 -13.17 -25.12
N ARG A 56 -19.46 -12.02 -25.40
CA ARG A 56 -18.38 -11.92 -26.39
C ARG A 56 -17.14 -12.74 -25.98
N ARG A 57 -16.81 -12.79 -24.68
CA ARG A 57 -15.73 -13.67 -24.18
C ARG A 57 -16.05 -15.14 -24.44
N ASP A 58 -17.28 -15.57 -24.16
CA ASP A 58 -17.72 -16.96 -24.40
C ASP A 58 -17.68 -17.32 -25.89
N GLU A 59 -18.19 -16.43 -26.75
CA GLU A 59 -18.18 -16.61 -28.21
C GLU A 59 -16.75 -16.75 -28.77
N LEU A 60 -15.81 -15.93 -28.27
CA LEU A 60 -14.40 -16.02 -28.65
C LEU A 60 -13.78 -17.34 -28.18
N GLN A 61 -14.03 -17.73 -26.92
CA GLN A 61 -13.47 -18.97 -26.37
C GLN A 61 -13.98 -20.21 -27.12
N VAL A 62 -15.27 -20.27 -27.45
CA VAL A 62 -15.85 -21.39 -28.23
C VAL A 62 -15.18 -21.49 -29.60
N GLN A 63 -14.95 -20.38 -30.29
CA GLN A 63 -14.27 -20.39 -31.59
C GLN A 63 -12.82 -20.90 -31.46
N ILE A 64 -12.10 -20.49 -30.41
CA ILE A 64 -10.74 -20.95 -30.14
C ILE A 64 -10.72 -22.46 -29.83
N ASP A 65 -11.65 -22.93 -29.01
CA ASP A 65 -11.79 -24.35 -28.68
C ASP A 65 -12.09 -25.18 -29.94
N ASP A 66 -13.04 -24.74 -30.76
CA ASP A 66 -13.42 -25.39 -32.03
C ASP A 66 -12.25 -25.43 -33.01
N TRP A 67 -11.45 -24.36 -33.10
CA TRP A 67 -10.25 -24.32 -33.93
C TRP A 67 -9.26 -25.40 -33.51
N HIS A 68 -8.97 -25.52 -32.21
CA HIS A 68 -8.05 -26.54 -31.70
C HIS A 68 -8.59 -27.97 -31.87
N GLN A 69 -9.89 -28.18 -31.70
CA GLN A 69 -10.53 -29.48 -31.94
C GLN A 69 -10.43 -29.90 -33.41
N ALA A 70 -10.68 -28.98 -34.35
CA ALA A 70 -10.57 -29.24 -35.79
C ALA A 70 -9.14 -29.57 -36.25
N HIS A 71 -8.14 -29.12 -35.50
CA HIS A 71 -6.71 -29.34 -35.77
C HIS A 71 -6.05 -30.39 -34.85
N GLN A 72 -6.85 -31.20 -34.14
CA GLN A 72 -6.34 -32.19 -33.20
C GLN A 72 -5.37 -33.18 -33.88
N GLY A 73 -4.22 -33.42 -33.24
CA GLY A 73 -3.20 -34.35 -33.72
C GLY A 73 -2.31 -33.81 -34.85
N GLN A 74 -2.57 -32.59 -35.32
CA GLN A 74 -1.69 -31.88 -36.25
C GLN A 74 -0.61 -31.11 -35.47
N VAL A 75 0.50 -30.79 -36.14
CA VAL A 75 1.51 -29.86 -35.59
C VAL A 75 0.91 -28.46 -35.61
N HIS A 76 1.05 -27.70 -34.51
CA HIS A 76 0.54 -26.34 -34.42
C HIS A 76 1.19 -25.43 -35.47
N ASP A 77 0.37 -24.77 -36.29
CA ASP A 77 0.79 -23.77 -37.26
C ASP A 77 0.53 -22.35 -36.69
N PRO A 78 1.58 -21.63 -36.24
CA PRO A 78 1.41 -20.32 -35.63
C PRO A 78 0.92 -19.24 -36.63
N VAL A 79 1.25 -19.38 -37.93
CA VAL A 79 0.83 -18.41 -38.95
C VAL A 79 -0.67 -18.54 -39.21
N ALA A 80 -1.16 -19.79 -39.32
CA ALA A 80 -2.58 -20.05 -39.47
C ALA A 80 -3.38 -19.66 -38.21
N TYR A 81 -2.82 -19.89 -37.02
CA TYR A 81 -3.48 -19.55 -35.76
C TYR A 81 -3.58 -18.04 -35.55
N GLU A 82 -2.53 -17.27 -35.82
CA GLU A 82 -2.59 -15.80 -35.75
C GLU A 82 -3.63 -15.23 -36.74
N ALA A 83 -3.65 -15.72 -37.98
CA ALA A 83 -4.63 -15.30 -38.98
C ALA A 83 -6.07 -15.57 -38.52
N PHE A 84 -6.32 -16.73 -37.92
CA PHE A 84 -7.60 -17.07 -37.32
C PHE A 84 -7.99 -16.13 -36.18
N LEU A 85 -7.06 -15.81 -35.25
CA LEU A 85 -7.34 -14.91 -34.14
C LEU A 85 -7.69 -13.48 -34.63
N ARG A 86 -7.06 -13.01 -35.72
CA ARG A 86 -7.45 -11.75 -36.37
C ARG A 86 -8.82 -11.84 -37.04
N GLU A 87 -9.09 -12.94 -37.75
CA GLU A 87 -10.37 -13.19 -38.43
C GLU A 87 -11.57 -13.13 -37.47
N ILE A 88 -11.44 -13.74 -36.29
CA ILE A 88 -12.51 -13.75 -35.28
C ILE A 88 -12.57 -12.44 -34.47
N GLY A 89 -11.65 -11.49 -34.69
CA GLY A 89 -11.55 -10.23 -33.95
C GLY A 89 -11.10 -10.42 -32.49
N TYR A 90 -10.21 -11.38 -32.24
CA TYR A 90 -9.51 -11.53 -30.96
C TYR A 90 -8.23 -10.69 -30.93
N LEU A 91 -7.43 -10.76 -32.01
CA LEU A 91 -6.29 -9.87 -32.23
C LEU A 91 -6.74 -8.70 -33.11
N GLU A 92 -6.69 -7.49 -32.57
CA GLU A 92 -6.98 -6.27 -33.31
C GLU A 92 -5.71 -5.68 -33.93
N GLU A 93 -5.89 -4.77 -34.89
CA GLU A 93 -4.79 -3.99 -35.44
C GLU A 93 -4.30 -2.96 -34.41
N GLU A 94 -2.98 -2.82 -34.30
CA GLU A 94 -2.37 -1.82 -33.43
C GLU A 94 -2.76 -0.41 -33.91
N GLY A 95 -3.20 0.43 -32.97
CA GLY A 95 -3.56 1.82 -33.24
C GLY A 95 -2.32 2.71 -33.39
N ASP A 96 -2.53 3.97 -33.76
CA ASP A 96 -1.46 4.96 -33.84
C ASP A 96 -0.85 5.25 -32.45
N ASP A 97 0.42 5.65 -32.44
CA ASP A 97 1.10 6.14 -31.23
C ASP A 97 0.31 7.29 -30.59
N PHE A 98 0.21 7.27 -29.26
CA PHE A 98 -0.41 8.34 -28.48
C PHE A 98 0.29 8.49 -27.11
N GLU A 99 0.02 9.61 -26.43
CA GLU A 99 0.46 9.88 -25.07
C GLU A 99 -0.75 9.93 -24.12
N ILE A 100 -0.59 9.39 -22.91
CA ILE A 100 -1.62 9.49 -21.87
C ILE A 100 -1.78 10.95 -21.42
N THR A 101 -3.00 11.34 -21.04
CA THR A 101 -3.35 12.74 -20.69
C THR A 101 -3.81 12.90 -19.25
N THR A 102 -3.56 11.90 -18.40
CA THR A 102 -4.02 11.88 -17.00
C THR A 102 -3.31 12.97 -16.19
N GLU A 103 -4.10 13.83 -15.55
CA GLU A 103 -3.63 14.90 -14.66
C GLU A 103 -4.05 14.61 -13.21
N ASN A 104 -3.53 15.40 -12.25
CA ASN A 104 -3.86 15.30 -10.82
C ASN A 104 -3.55 13.92 -10.21
N VAL A 105 -2.41 13.36 -10.58
CA VAL A 105 -1.89 12.11 -10.03
C VAL A 105 -0.90 12.42 -8.91
N ASP A 106 -1.09 11.82 -7.73
CA ASP A 106 -0.19 11.96 -6.58
C ASP A 106 1.25 11.50 -6.92
N GLU A 107 2.22 12.10 -6.23
CA GLU A 107 3.65 11.89 -6.48
C GLU A 107 4.08 10.43 -6.31
N GLU A 108 3.46 9.71 -5.36
CA GLU A 108 3.72 8.29 -5.09
C GLU A 108 3.44 7.39 -6.30
N ILE A 109 2.58 7.83 -7.24
CA ILE A 109 2.27 7.12 -8.49
C ILE A 109 3.03 7.75 -9.67
N ALA A 110 3.08 9.08 -9.74
CA ALA A 110 3.57 9.77 -10.93
C ALA A 110 5.10 9.94 -10.99
N LEU A 111 5.75 10.13 -9.83
CA LEU A 111 7.13 10.63 -9.75
C LEU A 111 8.07 9.73 -8.92
N MET A 112 7.51 8.83 -8.11
CA MET A 112 8.28 7.97 -7.21
C MET A 112 8.38 6.53 -7.71
N ALA A 113 9.48 5.86 -7.33
CA ALA A 113 9.66 4.43 -7.51
C ALA A 113 9.83 3.77 -6.13
N GLY A 114 8.90 2.90 -5.74
CA GLY A 114 8.94 2.22 -4.46
C GLY A 114 7.98 1.03 -4.40
N PRO A 115 8.04 0.25 -3.30
CA PRO A 115 7.12 -0.85 -3.06
C PRO A 115 5.63 -0.45 -3.10
N GLN A 116 4.82 -1.34 -3.68
CA GLN A 116 3.37 -1.33 -3.58
C GLN A 116 2.90 -2.57 -2.82
N LEU A 117 2.10 -2.39 -1.77
CA LEU A 117 1.48 -3.50 -1.04
C LEU A 117 0.11 -3.84 -1.62
N VAL A 118 -0.34 -5.08 -1.40
CA VAL A 118 -1.71 -5.53 -1.66
C VAL A 118 -2.21 -6.24 -0.42
N VAL A 119 -3.42 -5.90 0.03
CA VAL A 119 -3.93 -6.41 1.31
C VAL A 119 -5.45 -6.61 1.26
N PRO A 120 -6.00 -7.69 1.86
CA PRO A 120 -7.44 -7.89 1.92
C PRO A 120 -8.11 -6.83 2.80
N VAL A 121 -8.91 -5.94 2.20
CA VAL A 121 -9.56 -4.85 2.95
C VAL A 121 -10.57 -5.38 3.97
N MET A 122 -11.09 -6.59 3.76
CA MET A 122 -11.99 -7.28 4.70
C MET A 122 -11.32 -7.53 6.07
N ASN A 123 -9.98 -7.59 6.13
CA ASN A 123 -9.23 -7.72 7.37
C ASN A 123 -8.74 -6.34 7.86
N ALA A 124 -9.46 -5.72 8.79
CA ALA A 124 -9.15 -4.38 9.31
C ALA A 124 -7.72 -4.27 9.87
N ARG A 125 -7.19 -5.32 10.52
CA ARG A 125 -5.80 -5.37 11.00
C ARG A 125 -4.80 -5.16 9.89
N TYR A 126 -4.97 -5.93 8.83
CA TYR A 126 -4.03 -5.93 7.72
C TYR A 126 -4.16 -4.64 6.92
N ALA A 127 -5.38 -4.17 6.70
CA ALA A 127 -5.67 -2.88 6.07
C ALA A 127 -4.98 -1.72 6.82
N LEU A 128 -5.10 -1.67 8.16
CA LEU A 128 -4.42 -0.68 9.00
C LEU A 128 -2.91 -0.79 8.95
N ASN A 129 -2.37 -2.02 9.05
CA ASN A 129 -0.93 -2.23 8.98
C ASN A 129 -0.36 -1.78 7.65
N ALA A 130 -1.04 -2.07 6.54
CA ALA A 130 -0.61 -1.70 5.21
C ALA A 130 -0.68 -0.18 5.00
N ALA A 131 -1.75 0.48 5.46
CA ALA A 131 -1.84 1.94 5.43
C ALA A 131 -0.70 2.59 6.23
N ASN A 132 -0.31 2.01 7.37
CA ASN A 132 0.81 2.50 8.18
C ASN A 132 2.19 2.01 7.71
N ALA A 133 2.25 1.10 6.73
CA ALA A 133 3.50 0.50 6.26
C ALA A 133 4.33 1.41 5.35
N ARG A 134 3.89 2.65 5.09
CA ARG A 134 4.74 3.63 4.40
C ARG A 134 6.07 3.80 5.11
N TRP A 135 6.06 3.75 6.44
CA TRP A 135 7.29 3.83 7.22
C TRP A 135 7.51 2.56 8.03
N GLY A 136 8.66 1.91 7.83
CA GLY A 136 8.97 0.61 8.42
C GLY A 136 10.34 0.59 9.09
N SER A 137 10.45 -0.12 10.23
CA SER A 137 11.71 -0.35 10.92
C SER A 137 12.58 -1.31 10.12
N LEU A 138 13.76 -0.87 9.70
CA LEU A 138 14.74 -1.73 9.07
C LEU A 138 15.31 -2.72 10.08
N TYR A 139 15.50 -2.31 11.34
CA TYR A 139 16.03 -3.21 12.37
C TYR A 139 15.06 -4.36 12.64
N ASP A 140 13.77 -4.07 12.81
CA ASP A 140 12.75 -5.11 13.00
C ASP A 140 12.63 -6.02 11.78
N ALA A 141 12.67 -5.46 10.57
CA ALA A 141 12.64 -6.24 9.34
C ALA A 141 13.84 -7.19 9.23
N LEU A 142 15.06 -6.72 9.49
CA LEU A 142 16.28 -7.54 9.44
C LEU A 142 16.33 -8.56 10.58
N TYR A 143 15.95 -8.15 11.79
CA TYR A 143 15.96 -9.01 12.96
C TYR A 143 14.90 -10.10 12.85
N GLY A 144 13.70 -9.77 12.37
CA GLY A 144 12.54 -10.65 12.31
C GLY A 144 12.54 -11.63 11.12
N THR A 145 13.33 -11.38 10.08
CA THR A 145 13.36 -12.19 8.84
C THR A 145 14.62 -13.07 8.74
N ASP A 146 14.72 -13.86 7.67
CA ASP A 146 15.88 -14.71 7.36
C ASP A 146 16.97 -13.96 6.56
N VAL A 147 16.77 -12.67 6.25
CA VAL A 147 17.79 -11.80 5.64
C VAL A 147 19.09 -11.84 6.45
N ILE A 148 18.99 -11.86 7.78
CA ILE A 148 20.10 -12.22 8.67
C ILE A 148 19.95 -13.70 9.04
N PRO A 149 20.80 -14.60 8.53
CA PRO A 149 20.71 -16.03 8.81
C PRO A 149 20.89 -16.34 10.30
N GLU A 150 20.19 -17.36 10.79
CA GLU A 150 20.38 -17.90 12.14
C GLU A 150 21.62 -18.80 12.20
N THR A 151 22.78 -18.18 12.43
CA THR A 151 24.05 -18.89 12.70
C THR A 151 24.31 -18.99 14.20
N PRO A 152 25.16 -19.92 14.68
CA PRO A 152 25.50 -20.04 16.10
C PRO A 152 25.81 -18.69 16.78
N GLY A 153 25.00 -18.30 17.77
CA GLY A 153 25.10 -17.03 18.49
C GLY A 153 24.30 -15.85 17.90
N ALA A 154 23.55 -16.07 16.82
CA ALA A 154 22.70 -15.06 16.16
C ALA A 154 21.29 -15.58 15.83
N GLU A 155 20.87 -16.65 16.49
CA GLU A 155 19.52 -17.20 16.42
C GLU A 155 18.51 -16.21 16.99
N LYS A 156 17.28 -16.22 16.48
CA LYS A 156 16.16 -15.55 17.15
C LYS A 156 15.77 -16.36 18.39
N GLY A 157 15.12 -15.68 19.32
CA GLY A 157 14.54 -16.29 20.50
C GLY A 157 13.37 -15.46 21.02
N ASN A 158 12.88 -15.81 22.20
CA ASN A 158 11.80 -15.07 22.86
C ASN A 158 12.26 -13.75 23.49
N SER A 159 13.55 -13.44 23.41
CA SER A 159 14.16 -12.20 23.90
C SER A 159 15.18 -11.69 22.89
N TYR A 160 15.58 -10.43 23.04
CA TYR A 160 16.66 -9.84 22.26
C TYR A 160 17.96 -10.66 22.42
N ASN A 161 18.58 -11.00 21.30
CA ASN A 161 19.88 -11.64 21.21
C ASN A 161 20.89 -10.57 20.74
N PRO A 162 21.80 -10.09 21.61
CA PRO A 162 22.79 -9.08 21.23
C PRO A 162 23.65 -9.50 20.04
N GLY A 163 24.05 -10.77 19.93
CA GLY A 163 24.87 -11.24 18.81
C GLY A 163 24.14 -11.20 17.45
N ARG A 164 22.80 -11.31 17.47
CA ARG A 164 21.96 -11.05 16.28
C ARG A 164 21.80 -9.56 16.04
N GLY A 165 21.57 -8.77 17.10
CA GLY A 165 21.46 -7.32 17.04
C GLY A 165 22.69 -6.66 16.42
N ASP A 166 23.90 -7.09 16.79
CA ASP A 166 25.15 -6.59 16.21
C ASP A 166 25.21 -6.81 14.69
N LYS A 167 24.71 -7.95 14.19
CA LYS A 167 24.63 -8.22 12.75
C LYS A 167 23.61 -7.33 12.05
N VAL A 168 22.48 -7.04 12.70
CA VAL A 168 21.45 -6.12 12.19
C VAL A 168 22.02 -4.70 12.09
N ILE A 169 22.66 -4.21 13.15
CA ILE A 169 23.30 -2.88 13.19
C ILE A 169 24.38 -2.79 12.11
N ALA A 170 25.25 -3.81 11.99
CA ALA A 170 26.30 -3.83 10.98
C ALA A 170 25.74 -3.81 9.55
N TYR A 171 24.66 -4.56 9.29
CA TYR A 171 23.97 -4.56 7.99
C TYR A 171 23.41 -3.16 7.68
N ALA A 172 22.68 -2.57 8.62
CA ALA A 172 22.06 -1.25 8.42
C ALA A 172 23.11 -0.13 8.24
N ALA A 173 24.22 -0.18 8.97
CA ALA A 173 25.33 0.75 8.76
C ALA A 173 26.00 0.53 7.38
N GLY A 174 26.10 -0.73 6.92
CA GLY A 174 26.55 -1.04 5.56
C GLY A 174 25.62 -0.44 4.50
N PHE A 175 24.31 -0.56 4.69
CA PHE A 175 23.31 0.08 3.86
C PHE A 175 23.49 1.62 3.81
N LEU A 176 23.67 2.28 4.96
CA LEU A 176 23.93 3.72 5.00
C LEU A 176 25.23 4.10 4.29
N ASN A 177 26.31 3.31 4.42
CA ASN A 177 27.55 3.58 3.71
C ASN A 177 27.38 3.59 2.18
N GLU A 178 26.46 2.79 1.66
CA GLU A 178 26.16 2.73 0.22
C GLU A 178 25.19 3.82 -0.25
N ARG A 179 24.23 4.24 0.59
CA ARG A 179 23.12 5.11 0.17
C ARG A 179 23.18 6.53 0.71
N ALA A 180 23.94 6.76 1.76
CA ALA A 180 24.14 8.05 2.43
C ALA A 180 25.63 8.22 2.76
N THR A 181 26.49 7.95 1.78
CA THR A 181 27.94 7.84 1.98
C THR A 181 28.53 9.08 2.68
N LEU A 182 29.41 8.88 3.66
CA LEU A 182 30.15 9.96 4.31
C LEU A 182 31.44 10.29 3.54
N SER A 183 31.87 11.56 3.63
CA SER A 183 33.12 12.02 3.01
C SER A 183 34.35 11.46 3.74
N GLY A 184 34.84 10.31 3.28
CA GLY A 184 36.08 9.70 3.80
C GLY A 184 35.92 8.94 5.12
N ALA A 185 34.69 8.62 5.52
CA ALA A 185 34.38 7.83 6.72
C ALA A 185 33.24 6.83 6.46
N VAL A 186 32.90 6.04 7.48
CA VAL A 186 31.81 5.07 7.44
C VAL A 186 30.90 5.25 8.66
N HIS A 187 29.60 4.95 8.52
CA HIS A 187 28.60 5.13 9.56
C HIS A 187 28.87 4.31 10.84
N GLN A 188 29.59 3.18 10.73
CA GLN A 188 29.97 2.36 11.88
C GLN A 188 30.92 3.07 12.86
N ASP A 189 31.63 4.10 12.39
CA ASP A 189 32.61 4.85 13.18
C ASP A 189 32.00 6.14 13.74
N VAL A 190 30.75 6.47 13.40
CA VAL A 190 30.09 7.67 13.91
C VAL A 190 29.75 7.50 15.39
N THR A 191 30.04 8.53 16.16
CA THR A 191 29.79 8.63 17.61
C THR A 191 28.81 9.73 17.96
N GLN A 192 28.58 10.70 17.06
CA GLN A 192 27.58 11.75 17.20
C GLN A 192 27.14 12.24 15.82
N TYR A 193 25.84 12.49 15.69
CA TYR A 193 25.25 13.25 14.59
C TYR A 193 24.86 14.64 15.12
N ALA A 194 25.02 15.66 14.30
CA ALA A 194 24.57 17.02 14.56
C ALA A 194 24.27 17.73 13.23
N ILE A 195 23.50 18.81 13.28
CA ILE A 195 23.21 19.68 12.16
C ILE A 195 23.92 21.01 12.42
N THR A 196 25.01 21.26 11.69
CA THR A 196 25.81 22.49 11.82
C THR A 196 25.67 23.30 10.54
N ASP A 197 25.28 24.57 10.63
CA ASP A 197 25.14 25.47 9.47
C ASP A 197 24.30 24.86 8.33
N GLY A 198 23.23 24.13 8.68
CA GLY A 198 22.32 23.50 7.72
C GLY A 198 22.84 22.22 7.07
N VAL A 199 23.98 21.68 7.50
CA VAL A 199 24.54 20.42 6.98
C VAL A 199 24.72 19.36 8.06
N LEU A 200 24.66 18.09 7.67
CA LEU A 200 24.91 16.97 8.57
C LEU A 200 26.40 16.91 8.93
N ALA A 201 26.69 17.00 10.22
CA ALA A 201 28.00 16.83 10.82
C ALA A 201 28.04 15.52 11.62
N CYS A 202 28.93 14.62 11.23
CA CYS A 202 29.13 13.32 11.85
C CYS A 202 30.51 13.29 12.53
N THR A 203 30.55 13.22 13.86
CA THR A 203 31.79 13.03 14.61
C THR A 203 32.15 11.55 14.64
N THR A 204 33.35 11.19 14.20
CA THR A 204 33.84 9.81 14.15
C THR A 204 34.63 9.43 15.41
N GLU A 205 34.91 8.14 15.60
CA GLU A 205 35.77 7.65 16.70
C GLU A 205 37.19 8.22 16.68
N SER A 206 37.71 8.64 15.52
CA SER A 206 39.00 9.35 15.42
C SER A 206 38.94 10.77 15.97
N GLY A 207 37.75 11.31 16.24
CA GLY A 207 37.51 12.69 16.62
C GLY A 207 37.36 13.64 15.42
N ASP A 208 37.45 13.12 14.20
CA ASP A 208 37.20 13.92 13.00
C ASP A 208 35.70 14.21 12.85
N THR A 209 35.37 15.36 12.27
CA THR A 209 33.99 15.68 11.89
C THR A 209 33.89 15.71 10.37
N VAL A 210 33.02 14.87 9.83
CA VAL A 210 32.79 14.72 8.39
C VAL A 210 31.32 14.94 8.07
N GLY A 211 31.00 15.27 6.82
CA GLY A 211 29.63 15.33 6.32
C GLY A 211 29.32 14.19 5.36
N LEU A 212 28.11 14.22 4.81
CA LEU A 212 27.73 13.41 3.64
C LEU A 212 28.63 13.75 2.45
N ALA A 213 28.85 12.77 1.57
CA ALA A 213 29.53 12.98 0.29
C ALA A 213 28.69 13.87 -0.63
N ASP A 214 27.36 13.72 -0.57
CA ASP A 214 26.40 14.66 -1.14
C ASP A 214 25.58 15.32 -0.02
N PRO A 215 25.88 16.59 0.35
CA PRO A 215 25.14 17.30 1.39
C PRO A 215 23.64 17.46 1.10
N ALA A 216 23.21 17.42 -0.17
CA ALA A 216 21.80 17.57 -0.54
C ALA A 216 20.93 16.38 -0.10
N GLN A 217 21.54 15.26 0.32
CA GLN A 217 20.80 14.12 0.86
C GLN A 217 20.23 14.39 2.26
N LEU A 218 20.66 15.43 2.98
CA LEU A 218 20.00 15.83 4.22
C LEU A 218 18.67 16.51 3.90
N ALA A 219 17.57 15.84 4.22
CA ALA A 219 16.21 16.36 4.01
C ALA A 219 15.63 17.03 5.28
N GLY A 220 16.06 16.61 6.47
CA GLY A 220 15.52 17.18 7.70
C GLY A 220 16.01 16.57 9.01
N TYR A 221 15.45 17.15 10.06
CA TYR A 221 15.70 17.01 11.49
C TYR A 221 14.58 16.57 12.44
N LEU A 222 14.85 15.79 13.48
CA LEU A 222 14.05 15.81 14.71
C LEU A 222 14.90 16.19 15.92
N GLY A 223 14.30 16.89 16.88
CA GLY A 223 14.98 17.34 18.09
C GLY A 223 15.83 18.60 17.88
N GLU A 224 16.80 18.80 18.76
CA GLU A 224 17.73 19.92 18.70
C GLU A 224 18.82 19.66 17.65
N ALA A 225 19.33 20.71 17.02
CA ALA A 225 20.30 20.56 15.94
C ALA A 225 21.63 19.95 16.41
N ASP A 226 22.08 20.23 17.64
CA ASP A 226 23.35 19.74 18.20
C ASP A 226 23.27 18.32 18.78
N ASP A 227 22.06 17.83 19.05
CA ASP A 227 21.77 16.47 19.53
C ASP A 227 20.41 15.99 18.97
N PRO A 228 20.33 15.72 17.64
CA PRO A 228 19.08 15.37 17.00
C PRO A 228 18.60 13.98 17.45
N THR A 229 17.30 13.84 17.63
CA THR A 229 16.64 12.54 17.91
C THR A 229 16.31 11.78 16.63
N GLY A 230 16.43 12.44 15.47
CA GLY A 230 16.25 11.84 14.16
C GLY A 230 16.97 12.64 13.08
N VAL A 231 17.64 11.96 12.16
CA VAL A 231 18.22 12.57 10.95
C VAL A 231 17.49 12.01 9.74
N LEU A 232 16.78 12.87 9.02
CA LEU A 232 16.03 12.52 7.82
C LEU A 232 16.91 12.75 6.59
N LEU A 233 17.10 11.69 5.83
CA LEU A 233 17.86 11.64 4.59
C LEU A 233 16.95 11.31 3.41
N VAL A 234 17.40 11.61 2.20
CA VAL A 234 16.74 11.21 0.96
C VAL A 234 17.74 10.61 -0.03
N HIS A 235 17.35 9.52 -0.69
CA HIS A 235 18.12 8.88 -1.75
C HIS A 235 17.17 8.28 -2.79
N ASN A 236 17.35 8.62 -4.08
CA ASN A 236 16.47 8.21 -5.17
C ASN A 236 14.97 8.53 -4.92
N GLY A 237 14.69 9.65 -4.26
CA GLY A 237 13.32 10.09 -3.96
C GLY A 237 12.63 9.36 -2.80
N LEU A 238 13.31 8.42 -2.12
CA LEU A 238 12.81 7.77 -0.91
C LEU A 238 13.55 8.24 0.33
N HIS A 239 12.82 8.40 1.42
CA HIS A 239 13.36 8.89 2.68
C HIS A 239 13.89 7.78 3.60
N ILE A 240 14.93 8.12 4.36
CA ILE A 240 15.59 7.26 5.35
C ILE A 240 15.78 8.08 6.62
N GLU A 241 15.24 7.63 7.76
CA GLU A 241 15.42 8.32 9.04
C GLU A 241 16.34 7.50 9.95
N ILE A 242 17.47 8.08 10.33
CA ILE A 242 18.33 7.54 11.39
C ILE A 242 17.73 7.96 12.72
N GLN A 243 17.21 7.01 13.51
CA GLN A 243 16.61 7.30 14.80
C GLN A 243 17.63 7.19 15.93
N ILE A 244 17.70 8.22 16.76
CA ILE A 244 18.75 8.36 17.79
C ILE A 244 18.08 8.50 19.15
N ASP A 245 18.47 7.62 20.07
CA ASP A 245 18.01 7.62 21.46
C ASP A 245 18.99 6.83 22.33
N ARG A 246 19.85 7.54 23.07
CA ARG A 246 20.85 6.90 23.94
C ARG A 246 20.26 6.23 25.18
N ALA A 247 18.98 6.44 25.49
CA ALA A 247 18.30 5.77 26.60
C ALA A 247 17.59 4.47 26.14
N ASP A 248 17.41 4.29 24.84
CA ASP A 248 16.79 3.10 24.27
C ASP A 248 17.62 1.82 24.51
N ASN A 249 16.95 0.66 24.55
CA ASN A 249 17.60 -0.62 24.81
C ASN A 249 18.64 -1.02 23.75
N ILE A 250 18.47 -0.60 22.50
CA ILE A 250 19.43 -0.79 21.42
C ILE A 250 20.37 0.42 21.36
N GLY A 251 19.81 1.63 21.36
CA GLY A 251 20.57 2.87 21.19
C GLY A 251 21.63 3.11 22.26
N LYS A 252 21.41 2.68 23.52
CA LYS A 252 22.40 2.82 24.60
C LYS A 252 23.73 2.09 24.33
N ASP A 253 23.70 1.01 23.55
CA ASP A 253 24.87 0.19 23.24
C ASP A 253 25.47 0.58 21.87
N HIS A 254 24.80 1.46 21.09
CA HIS A 254 25.30 2.00 19.84
C HIS A 254 26.17 3.25 20.07
N LYS A 255 27.35 3.33 19.42
CA LYS A 255 28.32 4.44 19.58
C LYS A 255 27.68 5.82 19.44
N ALA A 256 26.90 6.01 18.37
CA ALA A 256 26.14 7.23 18.09
C ALA A 256 24.73 7.31 18.71
N GLY A 257 24.30 6.33 19.53
CA GLY A 257 22.95 6.32 20.07
C GLY A 257 21.86 5.86 19.09
N VAL A 258 22.23 5.32 17.92
CA VAL A 258 21.25 4.89 16.91
C VAL A 258 20.47 3.69 17.43
N LYS A 259 19.15 3.83 17.49
CA LYS A 259 18.24 2.75 17.90
C LYS A 259 17.60 2.02 16.73
N ASP A 260 17.44 2.68 15.59
CA ASP A 260 16.82 2.12 14.38
C ASP A 260 17.12 2.96 13.14
N ILE A 261 16.88 2.37 11.96
CA ILE A 261 16.78 3.06 10.67
C ILE A 261 15.35 2.88 10.16
N TYR A 262 14.60 3.98 10.08
CA TYR A 262 13.21 3.98 9.66
C TYR A 262 13.10 4.32 8.17
N MET A 263 12.51 3.41 7.40
CA MET A 263 12.54 3.43 5.94
C MET A 263 11.19 3.87 5.39
N GLU A 264 11.18 4.85 4.50
CA GLU A 264 10.05 5.04 3.60
C GLU A 264 10.02 3.87 2.61
N SER A 265 8.88 3.19 2.51
CA SER A 265 8.77 1.88 1.85
C SER A 265 7.48 1.72 1.06
N ALA A 266 6.39 1.26 1.66
CA ALA A 266 5.12 1.08 0.95
C ALA A 266 4.46 2.43 0.62
N ILE A 267 4.97 3.10 -0.41
CA ILE A 267 4.47 4.41 -0.85
C ILE A 267 3.04 4.33 -1.38
N THR A 268 2.65 3.16 -1.92
CA THR A 268 1.26 2.85 -2.29
C THR A 268 0.80 1.50 -1.74
N THR A 269 -0.50 1.36 -1.52
CA THR A 269 -1.15 0.12 -1.06
C THR A 269 -2.47 -0.07 -1.80
N ILE A 270 -2.69 -1.24 -2.36
CA ILE A 270 -3.97 -1.69 -2.88
C ILE A 270 -4.77 -2.36 -1.74
N GLN A 271 -5.85 -1.71 -1.32
CA GLN A 271 -6.87 -2.28 -0.45
C GLN A 271 -7.82 -3.11 -1.32
N ASP A 272 -7.76 -4.42 -1.13
CA ASP A 272 -8.27 -5.37 -2.11
C ASP A 272 -9.67 -5.89 -1.75
N CYS A 273 -10.59 -5.78 -2.71
CA CYS A 273 -11.95 -6.31 -2.67
C CYS A 273 -12.15 -7.52 -3.58
N GLU A 274 -11.10 -8.01 -4.24
CA GLU A 274 -11.14 -9.08 -5.24
C GLU A 274 -10.43 -10.35 -4.72
N ASP A 275 -9.29 -10.74 -5.31
CA ASP A 275 -8.75 -12.10 -5.17
C ASP A 275 -8.27 -12.48 -3.75
N SER A 276 -8.00 -11.51 -2.87
CA SER A 276 -7.54 -11.81 -1.50
C SER A 276 -8.65 -11.86 -0.45
N VAL A 277 -9.91 -11.59 -0.84
CA VAL A 277 -11.08 -11.67 0.05
C VAL A 277 -12.08 -12.73 -0.44
N ALA A 278 -12.92 -13.21 0.47
CA ALA A 278 -14.09 -14.01 0.13
C ALA A 278 -15.32 -13.24 0.59
N ALA A 279 -15.94 -12.49 -0.33
CA ALA A 279 -17.11 -11.68 -0.06
C ALA A 279 -18.25 -12.05 -1.01
N VAL A 280 -19.17 -12.89 -0.54
CA VAL A 280 -20.12 -13.60 -1.42
C VAL A 280 -21.56 -13.15 -1.28
N ASP A 281 -21.86 -12.30 -0.30
CA ASP A 281 -23.20 -11.79 -0.02
C ASP A 281 -23.17 -10.36 0.53
N ALA A 282 -24.34 -9.82 0.88
CA ALA A 282 -24.49 -8.48 1.42
C ALA A 282 -23.76 -8.24 2.75
N GLU A 283 -23.66 -9.23 3.63
CA GLU A 283 -22.98 -9.10 4.92
C GLU A 283 -21.48 -8.87 4.69
N ASP A 284 -20.87 -9.72 3.86
CA ASP A 284 -19.46 -9.61 3.52
C ASP A 284 -19.13 -8.30 2.79
N LYS A 285 -19.94 -7.93 1.78
CA LYS A 285 -19.72 -6.68 1.02
C LYS A 285 -19.86 -5.46 1.92
N THR A 286 -20.83 -5.46 2.84
CA THR A 286 -21.00 -4.39 3.83
C THR A 286 -19.76 -4.27 4.73
N LEU A 287 -19.16 -5.38 5.14
CA LEU A 287 -17.91 -5.36 5.92
C LEU A 287 -16.73 -4.78 5.13
N VAL A 288 -16.55 -5.23 3.88
CA VAL A 288 -15.53 -4.71 2.94
C VAL A 288 -15.66 -3.19 2.80
N TYR A 289 -16.87 -2.71 2.48
CA TYR A 289 -17.13 -1.28 2.29
C TYR A 289 -16.97 -0.47 3.58
N ARG A 290 -17.34 -1.02 4.75
CA ARG A 290 -17.14 -0.35 6.04
C ARG A 290 -15.66 -0.17 6.39
N ASN A 291 -14.83 -1.18 6.15
CA ASN A 291 -13.38 -1.04 6.37
C ASN A 291 -12.77 0.00 5.42
N TRP A 292 -13.18 0.00 4.15
CA TRP A 292 -12.77 1.03 3.19
C TRP A 292 -13.21 2.44 3.62
N LEU A 293 -14.47 2.59 4.07
CA LEU A 293 -14.98 3.85 4.61
C LEU A 293 -14.14 4.35 5.78
N GLY A 294 -13.78 3.46 6.72
CA GLY A 294 -12.96 3.82 7.87
C GLY A 294 -11.56 4.31 7.48
N LEU A 295 -10.97 3.75 6.41
CA LEU A 295 -9.72 4.23 5.84
C LEU A 295 -9.88 5.63 5.24
N MET A 296 -10.94 5.86 4.47
CA MET A 296 -11.22 7.15 3.82
C MET A 296 -11.53 8.26 4.81
N LYS A 297 -12.20 7.94 5.93
CA LYS A 297 -12.48 8.89 7.02
C LYS A 297 -11.31 9.07 7.98
N GLY A 298 -10.31 8.19 7.95
CA GLY A 298 -9.18 8.23 8.86
C GLY A 298 -9.48 7.69 10.26
N ASP A 299 -10.64 7.05 10.47
CA ASP A 299 -11.13 6.60 11.78
C ASP A 299 -11.11 5.07 11.96
N LEU A 300 -10.62 4.31 10.97
CA LEU A 300 -10.41 2.87 11.11
C LEU A 300 -9.51 2.60 12.33
N ALA A 301 -9.97 1.70 13.19
CA ALA A 301 -9.25 1.30 14.38
C ALA A 301 -9.50 -0.19 14.66
N GLU A 302 -8.52 -0.85 15.23
CA GLU A 302 -8.65 -2.23 15.68
C GLU A 302 -8.06 -2.38 17.09
N GLU A 303 -8.77 -3.15 17.92
CA GLU A 303 -8.34 -3.50 19.27
C GLU A 303 -7.98 -4.98 19.34
N PHE A 304 -6.80 -5.28 19.89
CA PHE A 304 -6.37 -6.65 20.15
C PHE A 304 -5.63 -6.76 21.48
N GLU A 305 -5.71 -7.92 22.11
CA GLU A 305 -5.02 -8.19 23.36
C GLU A 305 -3.59 -8.69 23.09
N LYS A 306 -2.61 -8.05 23.72
CA LYS A 306 -1.20 -8.48 23.70
C LYS A 306 -0.65 -8.37 25.11
N ASP A 307 -0.10 -9.47 25.62
CA ASP A 307 0.50 -9.55 26.97
C ASP A 307 -0.45 -9.07 28.10
N GLY A 308 -1.76 -9.37 27.97
CA GLY A 308 -2.79 -8.99 28.95
C GLY A 308 -3.21 -7.51 28.90
N SER A 309 -2.75 -6.76 27.89
CA SER A 309 -3.13 -5.36 27.65
C SER A 309 -3.87 -5.22 26.32
N VAL A 310 -4.93 -4.41 26.29
CA VAL A 310 -5.62 -4.05 25.05
C VAL A 310 -4.82 -2.98 24.33
N ILE A 311 -4.38 -3.28 23.11
CA ILE A 311 -3.72 -2.33 22.22
C ILE A 311 -4.75 -1.89 21.18
N ARG A 312 -4.96 -0.57 21.08
CA ARG A 312 -5.75 0.05 20.01
C ARG A 312 -4.81 0.58 18.94
N ARG A 313 -4.94 0.07 17.72
CA ARG A 313 -4.18 0.52 16.54
C ARG A 313 -5.05 1.43 15.68
N THR A 314 -4.47 2.54 15.23
CA THR A 314 -5.12 3.54 14.37
C THR A 314 -4.20 3.91 13.22
N LEU A 315 -4.69 4.70 12.27
CA LEU A 315 -3.88 5.30 11.22
C LEU A 315 -2.87 6.30 11.81
N ASN A 316 -1.63 6.23 11.33
CA ASN A 316 -0.56 7.13 11.74
C ASN A 316 -0.82 8.55 11.22
N SER A 317 -0.42 9.58 11.97
CA SER A 317 -0.39 10.95 11.47
C SER A 317 0.77 11.17 10.49
N ASP A 318 0.73 12.29 9.78
CA ASP A 318 1.89 12.74 9.01
C ASP A 318 3.08 13.03 9.92
N ARG A 319 4.28 12.97 9.33
CA ARG A 319 5.57 13.10 10.02
C ARG A 319 6.13 14.50 9.74
N THR A 320 6.43 15.27 10.77
CA THR A 320 6.92 16.65 10.62
C THR A 320 8.34 16.76 11.17
N TYR A 321 9.23 17.35 10.38
CA TYR A 321 10.66 17.52 10.67
C TYR A 321 11.05 19.00 10.56
N SER A 322 12.12 19.39 11.24
CA SER A 322 12.79 20.66 10.98
C SER A 322 13.55 20.60 9.65
N SER A 323 13.41 21.63 8.82
CA SER A 323 14.20 21.73 7.58
C SER A 323 15.64 22.19 7.88
N PRO A 324 16.67 21.72 7.15
CA PRO A 324 18.04 22.19 7.32
C PRO A 324 18.21 23.69 7.04
N ASP A 325 17.39 24.25 6.15
CA ASP A 325 17.38 25.68 5.78
C ASP A 325 16.48 26.53 6.70
N GLY A 326 15.88 25.91 7.72
CA GLY A 326 14.92 26.52 8.64
C GLY A 326 13.46 26.31 8.22
N GLY A 327 12.56 26.34 9.20
CA GLY A 327 11.15 25.98 9.02
C GLY A 327 10.91 24.48 9.18
N SER A 328 9.86 23.96 8.55
CA SER A 328 9.44 22.55 8.69
C SER A 328 9.11 21.89 7.36
N ILE A 329 9.37 20.59 7.26
CA ILE A 329 8.91 19.70 6.19
C ILE A 329 7.93 18.69 6.80
N THR A 330 6.82 18.44 6.10
CA THR A 330 5.84 17.42 6.49
C THR A 330 5.77 16.36 5.41
N LEU A 331 5.97 15.11 5.80
CA LEU A 331 5.86 13.93 4.95
C LEU A 331 4.62 13.15 5.32
N HIS A 332 3.93 12.63 4.32
CA HIS A 332 2.81 11.72 4.51
C HIS A 332 3.23 10.53 5.40
N GLY A 333 2.45 10.27 6.46
CA GLY A 333 2.73 9.19 7.41
C GLY A 333 2.17 7.84 6.98
N ARG A 334 1.39 7.81 5.91
CA ARG A 334 0.59 6.68 5.45
C ARG A 334 0.82 6.42 3.96
N SER A 335 0.61 5.18 3.57
CA SER A 335 0.64 4.73 2.18
C SER A 335 -0.51 5.39 1.40
N LEU A 336 -0.27 5.79 0.16
CA LEU A 336 -1.35 6.20 -0.73
C LEU A 336 -2.21 4.99 -1.08
N LEU A 337 -3.52 5.10 -0.85
CA LEU A 337 -4.42 3.95 -0.95
C LEU A 337 -5.09 3.91 -2.33
N LEU A 338 -4.96 2.76 -2.99
CA LEU A 338 -5.79 2.34 -4.11
C LEU A 338 -6.84 1.36 -3.58
N VAL A 339 -7.98 1.27 -4.27
CA VAL A 339 -8.98 0.22 -4.04
C VAL A 339 -9.05 -0.66 -5.28
N ARG A 340 -8.89 -1.97 -5.11
CA ARG A 340 -9.11 -2.93 -6.21
C ARG A 340 -10.53 -3.44 -6.15
N ASN A 341 -11.37 -2.90 -7.04
CA ASN A 341 -12.70 -3.45 -7.30
C ASN A 341 -12.60 -4.81 -7.98
N VAL A 342 -13.68 -5.59 -7.92
CA VAL A 342 -13.79 -6.82 -8.71
C VAL A 342 -13.94 -6.52 -10.20
N GLY A 343 -13.53 -7.48 -11.04
CA GLY A 343 -13.75 -7.41 -12.49
C GLY A 343 -15.22 -7.50 -12.93
N HIS A 344 -15.43 -7.62 -14.23
CA HIS A 344 -16.77 -7.54 -14.84
C HIS A 344 -17.66 -8.79 -14.71
N LEU A 345 -17.14 -9.90 -14.18
CA LEU A 345 -17.76 -11.22 -14.30
C LEU A 345 -18.92 -11.47 -13.33
N MET A 346 -18.67 -11.27 -12.03
CA MET A 346 -19.56 -11.76 -10.99
C MET A 346 -20.78 -10.85 -10.83
N THR A 347 -21.89 -11.45 -10.41
CA THR A 347 -23.06 -10.75 -9.89
C THR A 347 -23.19 -11.02 -8.39
N ASN A 348 -23.92 -10.18 -7.68
CA ASN A 348 -24.16 -10.35 -6.26
C ASN A 348 -25.60 -10.00 -5.91
N ASP A 349 -26.25 -10.80 -5.06
CA ASP A 349 -27.63 -10.59 -4.66
C ASP A 349 -27.80 -9.52 -3.56
N ALA A 350 -26.73 -8.84 -3.13
CA ALA A 350 -26.80 -7.68 -2.25
C ALA A 350 -27.72 -6.58 -2.83
N VAL A 351 -27.81 -6.49 -4.15
CA VAL A 351 -28.81 -5.67 -4.86
C VAL A 351 -29.42 -6.47 -5.99
N LEU A 352 -30.76 -6.52 -6.05
CA LEU A 352 -31.48 -7.01 -7.21
C LEU A 352 -31.97 -5.84 -8.06
N LEU A 353 -31.88 -6.00 -9.38
CA LEU A 353 -32.42 -5.08 -10.37
C LEU A 353 -33.96 -5.16 -10.41
N GLU A 354 -34.58 -4.27 -11.19
CA GLU A 354 -36.05 -4.18 -11.31
C GLU A 354 -36.68 -5.48 -11.86
N ASP A 355 -35.96 -6.20 -12.72
CA ASP A 355 -36.38 -7.50 -13.27
C ASP A 355 -36.13 -8.69 -12.32
N GLY A 356 -35.51 -8.42 -11.17
CA GLY A 356 -35.17 -9.41 -10.14
C GLY A 356 -33.83 -10.13 -10.36
N SER A 357 -33.06 -9.80 -11.40
CA SER A 357 -31.70 -10.33 -11.55
C SER A 357 -30.73 -9.69 -10.56
N GLU A 358 -29.64 -10.36 -10.25
CA GLU A 358 -28.55 -9.80 -9.45
C GLU A 358 -27.83 -8.66 -10.20
N ILE A 359 -27.31 -7.69 -9.46
CA ILE A 359 -26.47 -6.63 -10.02
C ILE A 359 -25.07 -7.18 -10.37
N PRO A 360 -24.42 -6.76 -11.48
CA PRO A 360 -23.00 -7.01 -11.69
C PRO A 360 -22.16 -6.37 -10.58
N GLU A 361 -21.35 -7.17 -9.90
CA GLU A 361 -20.63 -6.77 -8.70
C GLU A 361 -19.58 -5.69 -8.98
N GLY A 362 -18.99 -5.66 -10.17
CA GLY A 362 -18.06 -4.59 -10.55
C GLY A 362 -18.73 -3.23 -10.83
N ILE A 363 -20.06 -3.21 -11.02
CA ILE A 363 -20.86 -1.98 -11.13
C ILE A 363 -21.30 -1.48 -9.75
N LEU A 364 -21.58 -2.41 -8.84
CA LEU A 364 -21.96 -2.15 -7.44
C LEU A 364 -20.78 -1.60 -6.63
#